data_AF-A0A370ANC8-F1
#
_entry.id   AF-A0A370ANC8-F1
#
_cell.length_a   1.000
_cell.length_b   1.000
_cell.length_c   1.000
_cell.angle_alpha   90.00
_cell.angle_beta   90.00
_cell.angle_gamma   90.00
#
_symmetry.space_group_name_H-M   'P 1'
#
loop_
_entity.id
_entity.type
_entity.pdbx_description
1 polymer ?
#
loop_
_entity_poly.entity_id
_entity_poly.type
_entity_poly.pdbx_seq_one_letter_code
_entity_poly.pdbx_strand_id
1 'polypeptide(L)'
;MKQTAGLTTLQHFTLSAKKGVPYDLYYRGSRILPSKNGIVIDRGGVLDLGTYFNLFSWDKWSLYTGLESLSLIVDVKGSCVVTIHSLDENAKVLEESVTTILSRGEFELEVPERLFAGKLAVQIEAKSPCMLISATWSSAKLPFKHSSRIAAVFCTFNRDEYLFENLNVLKDAGMDNLDVLIVDNASRIEQSKIAELGDGFHLFHNPNVGGSGGFTRGIMEALKSRENYSHVLLMDDDIRIEAETVRRSGVLLSCLKPEYDNHFLSGGMMQLDKPHMMFESTARWNGMRVKNYYRDLDLTELENLCSSDQDIKANNKYAAWWYCAIPLKKDTDTQLPFPFFIYGDDMDYSLKRASGFITMNGIAVWHEPFTKKFSPLFKSYFFCRNTLILNSLHHRKFSVLNSLVNAWSHFYVQIFVHDYRSASLALDAFDDFLEGAEYITALNEQELLKDKNMPTDFKKRSRDELKNTYRIPASFRRWYSPWYFLHGKLAVYSHDEVQAEIRSRNWKEIIILTLRFWKLNLSGLYRYYPASRSYRNLQRSTTFWQNRLDTAQGLQSV
;
A
#
# COMPACT_ATOMS: atom_id res chain seq x y z
N MET A 1 31.27 23.56 -16.41
CA MET A 1 29.94 24.18 -16.20
C MET A 1 29.23 24.17 -17.53
N LYS A 2 28.29 23.24 -17.73
CA LYS A 2 27.43 23.18 -18.92
C LYS A 2 26.02 23.61 -18.52
N GLN A 3 25.28 24.25 -19.42
CA GLN A 3 23.84 24.45 -19.29
C GLN A 3 23.14 23.08 -19.27
N THR A 4 22.16 22.92 -18.39
CA THR A 4 21.38 21.72 -18.02
C THR A 4 20.56 21.05 -19.15
N ALA A 5 20.83 21.37 -20.42
CA ALA A 5 20.13 20.80 -21.57
C ALA A 5 20.47 19.31 -21.77
N GLY A 6 19.47 18.43 -21.66
CA GLY A 6 19.57 17.01 -21.98
C GLY A 6 19.56 16.04 -20.79
N LEU A 7 19.49 16.54 -19.55
CA LEU A 7 19.35 15.70 -18.37
C LEU A 7 17.88 15.35 -18.08
N THR A 8 17.62 14.11 -17.69
CA THR A 8 16.34 13.68 -17.14
C THR A 8 16.46 13.58 -15.62
N THR A 9 15.60 14.28 -14.88
CA THR A 9 15.53 14.16 -13.43
C THR A 9 14.93 12.82 -13.03
N LEU A 10 15.66 12.08 -12.19
CA LEU A 10 15.25 10.77 -11.63
C LEU A 10 14.57 10.92 -10.28
N GLN A 11 15.05 11.85 -9.48
CA GLN A 11 14.59 12.08 -8.11
C GLN A 11 14.85 13.53 -7.70
N HIS A 12 13.82 14.20 -7.19
CA HIS A 12 13.97 15.48 -6.51
C HIS A 12 14.25 15.27 -5.02
N PHE A 13 15.10 16.11 -4.46
CA PHE A 13 15.26 16.17 -3.01
C PHE A 13 14.04 16.88 -2.40
N THR A 14 13.39 16.21 -1.46
CA THR A 14 12.26 16.75 -0.71
C THR A 14 12.79 17.48 0.51
N LEU A 15 12.73 18.82 0.49
CA LEU A 15 13.30 19.71 1.52
C LEU A 15 12.24 20.35 2.42
N SER A 16 10.96 20.05 2.19
CA SER A 16 9.83 20.55 2.98
C SER A 16 9.09 19.38 3.58
N ALA A 17 9.00 19.34 4.92
CA ALA A 17 8.25 18.31 5.60
C ALA A 17 6.75 18.62 5.59
N LYS A 18 5.93 17.60 5.35
CA LYS A 18 4.48 17.71 5.53
C LYS A 18 4.13 17.93 6.99
N LYS A 19 3.03 18.65 7.23
CA LYS A 19 2.53 18.94 8.59
C LYS A 19 2.32 17.65 9.38
N GLY A 20 2.94 17.57 10.56
CA GLY A 20 2.85 16.40 11.45
C GLY A 20 3.73 15.20 11.04
N VAL A 21 4.55 15.34 10.01
CA VAL A 21 5.57 14.35 9.63
C VAL A 21 6.93 14.79 10.18
N PRO A 22 7.74 13.91 10.79
CA PRO A 22 9.08 14.24 11.27
C PRO A 22 9.99 14.76 10.16
N TYR A 23 10.78 15.79 10.46
CA TYR A 23 11.77 16.34 9.54
C TYR A 23 12.86 15.31 9.16
N ASP A 24 13.17 14.37 10.05
CA ASP A 24 14.22 13.38 9.87
C ASP A 24 13.98 12.40 8.70
N LEU A 25 12.75 12.33 8.18
CA LEU A 25 12.45 11.60 6.93
C LEU A 25 12.90 12.36 5.67
N TYR A 26 13.16 13.65 5.80
CA TYR A 26 13.51 14.57 4.72
C TYR A 26 14.95 15.06 4.87
N TYR A 27 15.35 15.54 6.04
CA TYR A 27 16.72 16.01 6.29
C TYR A 27 17.05 16.01 7.77
N ARG A 28 18.33 15.94 8.07
CA ARG A 28 18.90 16.03 9.42
C ARG A 28 20.09 16.98 9.40
N GLY A 29 20.62 17.32 10.57
CA GLY A 29 21.86 18.07 10.63
C GLY A 29 21.97 19.02 11.80
N SER A 30 22.94 19.94 11.70
CA SER A 30 23.24 20.92 12.73
C SER A 30 23.32 22.32 12.14
N ARG A 31 22.80 23.29 12.89
CA ARG A 31 22.76 24.72 12.50
C ARG A 31 22.07 24.94 11.15
N ILE A 32 20.97 24.21 10.96
CA ILE A 32 20.08 24.32 9.81
C ILE A 32 18.76 24.99 10.20
N LEU A 33 18.21 25.77 9.29
CA LEU A 33 16.97 26.52 9.45
C LEU A 33 16.11 26.35 8.20
N PRO A 34 14.99 25.60 8.29
CA PRO A 34 14.05 25.45 7.18
C PRO A 34 13.41 26.79 6.81
N SER A 35 13.25 27.04 5.52
CA SER A 35 12.60 28.25 5.00
C SER A 35 11.67 27.90 3.83
N LYS A 36 10.82 28.85 3.41
CA LYS A 36 9.94 28.67 2.25
C LYS A 36 10.69 28.40 0.94
N ASN A 37 11.95 28.85 0.84
CA ASN A 37 12.74 28.82 -0.39
C ASN A 37 13.86 27.76 -0.36
N GLY A 38 13.87 26.86 0.64
CA GLY A 38 14.95 25.89 0.86
C GLY A 38 15.44 25.85 2.30
N ILE A 39 16.62 25.27 2.53
CA ILE A 39 17.21 25.09 3.86
C ILE A 39 18.42 26.01 4.02
N VAL A 40 18.37 26.91 5.01
CA VAL A 40 19.51 27.74 5.41
C VAL A 40 20.45 26.91 6.28
N ILE A 41 21.74 27.04 6.04
CA ILE A 41 22.82 26.35 6.77
C ILE A 41 23.80 27.43 7.22
N ASP A 42 23.94 27.63 8.53
CA ASP A 42 24.91 28.59 9.06
C ASP A 42 26.34 28.13 8.79
N ARG A 43 27.30 29.07 8.82
CA ARG A 43 28.73 28.74 8.69
C ARG A 43 29.16 27.64 9.68
N GLY A 44 29.72 26.55 9.18
CA GLY A 44 30.11 25.36 9.94
C GLY A 44 28.95 24.43 10.30
N GLY A 45 27.75 24.74 9.83
CA GLY A 45 26.59 23.85 9.88
C GLY A 45 26.66 22.78 8.80
N VAL A 46 25.92 21.72 9.04
CA VAL A 46 25.89 20.51 8.21
C VAL A 46 24.45 20.13 7.95
N LEU A 47 24.09 19.94 6.70
CA LEU A 47 22.83 19.37 6.25
C LEU A 47 23.08 17.96 5.72
N ASP A 48 22.45 16.97 6.35
CA ASP A 48 22.47 15.57 5.93
C ASP A 48 21.14 15.22 5.23
N LEU A 49 21.25 14.74 3.99
CA LEU A 49 20.15 14.33 3.13
C LEU A 49 20.12 12.80 2.94
N GLY A 50 20.89 12.03 3.71
CA GLY A 50 20.81 10.58 3.81
C GLY A 50 19.57 10.11 4.57
N THR A 51 18.39 10.49 4.09
CA THR A 51 17.08 10.29 4.73
C THR A 51 16.14 9.51 3.81
N TYR A 52 14.99 9.04 4.33
CA TYR A 52 14.09 8.15 3.59
C TYR A 52 13.69 8.68 2.20
N PHE A 53 13.34 9.95 2.08
CA PHE A 53 12.95 10.54 0.81
C PHE A 53 14.12 10.94 -0.10
N ASN A 54 15.31 11.17 0.46
CA ASN A 54 16.42 11.80 -0.27
C ASN A 54 17.61 10.86 -0.55
N LEU A 55 17.70 9.73 0.15
CA LEU A 55 18.63 8.66 -0.18
C LEU A 55 18.35 8.13 -1.59
N PHE A 56 19.40 7.90 -2.38
CA PHE A 56 19.26 7.41 -3.75
C PHE A 56 19.72 5.95 -3.86
N SER A 57 18.79 5.09 -4.29
CA SER A 57 18.98 3.65 -4.41
C SER A 57 19.75 3.28 -5.69
N TRP A 58 21.05 3.56 -5.76
CA TRP A 58 21.86 3.28 -6.96
C TRP A 58 21.69 1.85 -7.45
N ASP A 59 21.83 0.86 -6.56
CA ASP A 59 21.71 -0.56 -6.92
C ASP A 59 20.38 -0.87 -7.61
N LYS A 60 19.26 -0.30 -7.13
CA LYS A 60 17.93 -0.55 -7.70
C LYS A 60 17.71 0.20 -9.00
N TRP A 61 18.15 1.46 -9.10
CA TRP A 61 18.07 2.20 -10.37
C TRP A 61 18.91 1.50 -11.44
N SER A 62 20.16 1.13 -11.14
CA SER A 62 21.00 0.39 -12.07
C SER A 62 20.40 -0.97 -12.45
N LEU A 63 19.89 -1.72 -11.46
CA LEU A 63 19.23 -3.02 -11.68
C LEU A 63 18.03 -2.89 -12.61
N TYR A 64 17.08 -2.01 -12.29
CA TYR A 64 15.79 -1.94 -12.98
C TYR A 64 15.79 -1.10 -14.25
N THR A 65 16.70 -0.12 -14.38
CA THR A 65 16.68 0.83 -15.52
C THR A 65 17.95 0.86 -16.34
N GLY A 66 18.98 0.12 -15.95
CA GLY A 66 20.27 0.13 -16.65
C GLY A 66 20.96 1.48 -16.55
N LEU A 67 20.75 2.20 -15.45
CA LEU A 67 21.38 3.49 -15.20
C LEU A 67 22.91 3.35 -15.21
N GLU A 68 23.57 4.12 -16.08
CA GLU A 68 25.03 4.09 -16.27
C GLU A 68 25.72 5.40 -15.89
N SER A 69 24.97 6.49 -15.73
CA SER A 69 25.52 7.80 -15.38
C SER A 69 24.60 8.53 -14.42
N LEU A 70 25.18 9.35 -13.54
CA LEU A 70 24.43 10.12 -12.56
C LEU A 70 25.11 11.46 -12.32
N SER A 71 24.29 12.48 -12.14
CA SER A 71 24.71 13.82 -11.78
C SER A 71 23.82 14.34 -10.66
N LEU A 72 24.44 15.00 -9.68
CA LEU A 72 23.74 15.74 -8.66
C LEU A 72 23.65 17.20 -9.11
N ILE A 73 22.44 17.69 -9.33
CA ILE A 73 22.19 19.11 -9.62
C ILE A 73 21.84 19.78 -8.30
N VAL A 74 22.57 20.83 -7.90
CA VAL A 74 22.29 21.60 -6.68
C VAL A 74 22.18 23.08 -6.99
N ASP A 75 21.10 23.72 -6.53
CA ASP A 75 20.98 25.19 -6.53
C ASP A 75 21.24 25.71 -5.12
N VAL A 76 22.33 26.46 -4.97
CA VAL A 76 22.79 26.96 -3.68
C VAL A 76 23.08 28.47 -3.71
N LYS A 77 22.86 29.14 -2.57
CA LYS A 77 23.33 30.51 -2.32
C LYS A 77 24.42 30.48 -1.26
N GLY A 78 25.64 30.88 -1.60
CA GLY A 78 26.77 30.93 -0.67
C GLY A 78 27.83 29.88 -1.00
N SER A 79 28.80 29.70 -0.12
CA SER A 79 29.85 28.70 -0.28
C SER A 79 29.65 27.50 0.65
N CYS A 80 29.76 26.31 0.07
CA CYS A 80 29.62 25.04 0.78
C CYS A 80 30.50 23.96 0.19
N VAL A 81 30.66 22.88 0.94
CA VAL A 81 31.25 21.62 0.49
C VAL A 81 30.12 20.60 0.39
N VAL A 82 30.00 19.96 -0.76
CA VAL A 82 29.05 18.88 -1.02
C VAL A 82 29.83 17.57 -1.01
N THR A 83 29.41 16.65 -0.14
CA THR A 83 29.96 15.29 -0.07
C THR A 83 28.90 14.30 -0.49
N ILE A 84 29.27 13.39 -1.38
CA ILE A 84 28.43 12.25 -1.78
C ILE A 84 29.09 11.00 -1.22
N HIS A 85 28.34 10.20 -0.47
CA HIS A 85 28.79 8.92 0.08
C HIS A 85 28.09 7.77 -0.64
N SER A 86 28.84 6.74 -1.01
CA SER A 86 28.31 5.42 -1.35
C SER A 86 28.25 4.56 -0.08
N LEU A 87 27.10 3.93 0.16
CA LEU A 87 26.79 3.19 1.38
C LEU A 87 26.39 1.74 1.07
N ASP A 88 26.92 0.78 1.81
CA ASP A 88 26.48 -0.63 1.73
C ASP A 88 25.13 -0.88 2.44
N GLU A 89 24.69 -2.15 2.51
CA GLU A 89 23.45 -2.52 3.19
C GLU A 89 23.43 -2.29 4.71
N ASN A 90 24.58 -2.09 5.34
CA ASN A 90 24.72 -1.82 6.77
C ASN A 90 25.04 -0.33 7.04
N ALA A 91 24.80 0.54 6.05
CA ALA A 91 25.13 1.97 6.09
C ALA A 91 26.61 2.30 6.30
N LYS A 92 27.53 1.37 5.97
CA LYS A 92 28.95 1.65 5.97
C LYS A 92 29.34 2.40 4.70
N VAL A 93 30.14 3.46 4.85
CA VAL A 93 30.71 4.20 3.72
C VAL A 93 31.71 3.30 2.99
N LEU A 94 31.46 3.10 1.70
CA LEU A 94 32.34 2.39 0.77
C LEU A 94 33.33 3.37 0.12
N GLU A 95 32.80 4.47 -0.40
CA GLU A 95 33.52 5.49 -1.15
C GLU A 95 32.87 6.87 -0.91
N GLU A 96 33.65 7.94 -1.09
CA GLU A 96 33.13 9.31 -1.02
C GLU A 96 33.74 10.23 -2.09
N SER A 97 32.96 11.21 -2.52
CA SER A 97 33.40 12.30 -3.40
C SER A 97 33.07 13.64 -2.76
N VAL A 98 34.01 14.58 -2.85
CA VAL A 98 33.90 15.90 -2.21
C VAL A 98 34.06 16.98 -3.28
N THR A 99 33.11 17.91 -3.35
CA THR A 99 33.18 19.07 -4.24
C THR A 99 32.95 20.36 -3.47
N THR A 100 33.78 21.36 -3.73
CA THR A 100 33.63 22.70 -3.13
C THR A 100 32.91 23.64 -4.09
N ILE A 101 31.85 24.27 -3.60
CA ILE A 101 31.12 25.33 -4.30
C ILE A 101 31.46 26.67 -3.62
N LEU A 102 31.92 27.64 -4.41
CA LEU A 102 32.43 28.93 -3.92
C LEU A 102 31.50 30.11 -4.26
N SER A 103 30.45 29.89 -5.03
CA SER A 103 29.55 30.93 -5.51
C SER A 103 28.09 30.50 -5.50
N ARG A 104 27.19 31.45 -5.70
CA ARG A 104 25.76 31.20 -5.88
C ARG A 104 25.46 30.70 -7.28
N GLY A 105 24.55 29.74 -7.41
CA GLY A 105 24.00 29.28 -8.68
C GLY A 105 23.56 27.83 -8.64
N GLU A 106 23.15 27.35 -9.81
CA GLU A 106 22.91 25.93 -10.08
C GLU A 106 24.22 25.27 -10.56
N PHE A 107 24.56 24.14 -9.97
CA PHE A 107 25.77 23.38 -10.26
C PHE A 107 25.43 21.92 -10.57
N GLU A 108 25.93 21.43 -11.70
CA GLU A 108 25.95 20.02 -12.05
C GLU A 108 27.24 19.38 -11.54
N LEU A 109 27.09 18.42 -10.61
CA LEU A 109 28.18 17.64 -10.05
C LEU A 109 28.09 16.21 -10.61
N GLU A 110 28.99 15.86 -11.53
CA GLU A 110 29.07 14.50 -12.07
C GLU A 110 29.49 13.54 -10.95
N VAL A 111 28.76 12.42 -10.82
CA VAL A 111 29.07 11.39 -9.81
C VAL A 111 30.13 10.44 -10.38
N PRO A 112 31.32 10.33 -9.75
CA PRO A 112 32.35 9.42 -10.20
C PRO A 112 31.90 7.96 -10.15
N GLU A 113 32.27 7.16 -11.17
CA GLU A 113 31.88 5.73 -11.27
C GLU A 113 32.27 4.89 -10.05
N ARG A 114 33.33 5.25 -9.31
CA ARG A 114 33.71 4.54 -8.07
C ARG A 114 32.62 4.58 -6.98
N LEU A 115 31.69 5.54 -7.05
CA LEU A 115 30.55 5.61 -6.11
C LEU A 115 29.37 4.74 -6.55
N PHE A 116 29.41 4.09 -7.72
CA PHE A 116 28.30 3.30 -8.29
C PHE A 116 28.11 1.94 -7.61
N ALA A 117 27.88 1.98 -6.30
CA ALA A 117 27.55 0.83 -5.47
C ALA A 117 26.63 1.25 -4.33
N GLY A 118 25.67 0.40 -3.98
CA GLY A 118 24.84 0.56 -2.80
C GLY A 118 23.83 1.69 -2.92
N LYS A 119 23.87 2.61 -1.96
CA LYS A 119 23.02 3.80 -1.87
C LYS A 119 23.85 5.06 -1.80
N LEU A 120 23.35 6.13 -2.39
CA LEU A 120 24.02 7.42 -2.38
C LEU A 120 23.34 8.37 -1.39
N ALA A 121 24.12 8.86 -0.44
CA ALA A 121 23.72 9.90 0.50
C ALA A 121 24.48 11.20 0.21
N VAL A 122 23.81 12.34 0.40
CA VAL A 122 24.41 13.68 0.19
C VAL A 122 24.48 14.42 1.52
N GLN A 123 25.64 15.04 1.76
CA GLN A 123 25.85 15.95 2.87
C GLN A 123 26.34 17.30 2.33
N ILE A 124 25.87 18.39 2.93
CA ILE A 124 26.29 19.76 2.58
C ILE A 124 26.79 20.46 3.83
N GLU A 125 28.06 20.85 3.84
CA GLU A 125 28.68 21.64 4.91
C GLU A 125 28.89 23.09 4.44
N ALA A 126 28.38 24.04 5.22
CA ALA A 126 28.46 25.46 4.89
C ALA A 126 29.82 26.08 5.27
N LYS A 127 30.56 26.65 4.32
CA LYS A 127 31.83 27.37 4.57
C LYS A 127 31.60 28.86 4.86
N SER A 128 30.54 29.41 4.29
CA SER A 128 29.88 30.67 4.69
C SER A 128 28.42 30.37 5.00
N PRO A 129 27.60 31.31 5.55
CA PRO A 129 26.16 31.14 5.51
C PRO A 129 25.72 30.73 4.09
N CYS A 130 25.01 29.62 4.01
CA CYS A 130 24.62 28.97 2.77
C CYS A 130 23.11 28.68 2.79
N MET A 131 22.49 28.57 1.63
CA MET A 131 21.13 28.06 1.50
C MET A 131 21.08 27.05 0.36
N LEU A 132 20.59 25.84 0.64
CA LEU A 132 20.19 24.89 -0.40
C LEU A 132 18.77 25.23 -0.85
N ILE A 133 18.60 25.64 -2.11
CA ILE A 133 17.29 25.96 -2.70
C ILE A 133 16.62 24.68 -3.20
N SER A 134 17.34 23.90 -3.98
CA SER A 134 16.86 22.64 -4.56
C SER A 134 18.04 21.71 -4.84
N ALA A 135 17.75 20.41 -4.91
CA ALA A 135 18.67 19.43 -5.44
C ALA A 135 17.91 18.35 -6.21
N THR A 136 18.54 17.77 -7.23
CA THR A 136 18.01 16.63 -7.98
C THR A 136 19.09 15.64 -8.34
N TRP A 137 18.73 14.36 -8.35
CA TRP A 137 19.47 13.31 -9.03
C TRP A 137 18.99 13.24 -10.47
N SER A 138 19.91 13.39 -11.42
CA SER A 138 19.60 13.45 -12.85
C SER A 138 20.58 12.61 -13.66
N SER A 139 20.15 12.17 -14.84
CA SER A 139 20.99 11.38 -15.75
C SER A 139 20.85 11.82 -17.20
N ALA A 140 21.97 11.77 -17.93
CA ALA A 140 22.01 11.98 -19.37
C ALA A 140 21.82 10.66 -20.14
N LYS A 141 22.09 9.51 -19.52
CA LYS A 141 22.09 8.19 -20.17
C LYS A 141 21.05 7.28 -19.53
N LEU A 142 19.90 7.15 -20.18
CA LEU A 142 18.82 6.26 -19.80
C LEU A 142 18.52 5.30 -20.96
N PRO A 143 19.19 4.15 -21.04
CA PRO A 143 19.19 3.29 -22.22
C PRO A 143 17.80 2.71 -22.56
N PHE A 144 16.91 2.58 -21.58
CA PHE A 144 15.57 1.99 -21.74
C PHE A 144 14.44 3.02 -21.58
N LYS A 145 14.76 4.32 -21.67
CA LYS A 145 13.74 5.37 -21.58
C LYS A 145 12.72 5.24 -22.70
N HIS A 146 11.44 5.23 -22.34
CA HIS A 146 10.33 5.16 -23.26
C HIS A 146 9.19 6.11 -22.84
N SER A 147 8.27 6.39 -23.76
CA SER A 147 7.06 7.15 -23.42
C SER A 147 6.18 6.33 -22.50
N SER A 148 5.82 6.87 -21.34
CA SER A 148 5.01 6.19 -20.33
C SER A 148 4.02 7.18 -19.75
N ARG A 149 2.73 6.91 -19.93
CA ARG A 149 1.62 7.68 -19.37
C ARG A 149 0.89 6.83 -18.33
N ILE A 150 0.63 7.39 -17.16
CA ILE A 150 0.07 6.69 -16.01
C ILE A 150 -1.34 7.19 -15.74
N ALA A 151 -2.27 6.26 -15.51
CA ALA A 151 -3.58 6.58 -14.95
C ALA A 151 -3.56 6.34 -13.43
N ALA A 152 -3.47 7.41 -12.64
CA ALA A 152 -3.66 7.37 -11.20
C ALA A 152 -5.13 7.14 -10.88
N VAL A 153 -5.47 6.01 -10.26
CA VAL A 153 -6.85 5.63 -9.95
C VAL A 153 -7.12 5.80 -8.45
N PHE A 154 -8.08 6.65 -8.12
CA PHE A 154 -8.67 6.73 -6.79
C PHE A 154 -10.05 6.08 -6.79
N CYS A 155 -10.29 5.18 -5.84
CA CYS A 155 -11.62 4.68 -5.51
C CYS A 155 -12.09 5.38 -4.24
N THR A 156 -13.24 6.07 -4.28
CA THR A 156 -13.75 6.79 -3.11
C THR A 156 -15.18 6.42 -2.77
N PHE A 157 -15.49 6.44 -1.46
CA PHE A 157 -16.85 6.31 -0.95
C PHE A 157 -17.04 7.18 0.29
N ASN A 158 -17.70 8.33 0.12
CA ASN A 158 -18.02 9.27 1.17
C ASN A 158 -16.82 9.88 1.93
N ARG A 159 -15.68 10.12 1.27
CA ARG A 159 -14.42 10.60 1.88
C ARG A 159 -13.80 11.79 1.14
N ASP A 160 -14.65 12.66 0.61
CA ASP A 160 -14.26 13.76 -0.28
C ASP A 160 -13.12 14.62 0.28
N GLU A 161 -13.10 14.91 1.58
CA GLU A 161 -12.03 15.71 2.21
C GLU A 161 -10.63 15.11 1.97
N TYR A 162 -10.45 13.82 2.29
CA TYR A 162 -9.17 13.13 2.07
C TYR A 162 -8.80 13.05 0.59
N LEU A 163 -9.79 12.77 -0.26
CA LEU A 163 -9.60 12.71 -1.70
C LEU A 163 -9.09 14.05 -2.23
N PHE A 164 -9.80 15.15 -1.96
CA PHE A 164 -9.43 16.47 -2.50
C PHE A 164 -8.09 16.98 -1.96
N GLU A 165 -7.68 16.62 -0.75
CA GLU A 165 -6.31 16.89 -0.29
C GLU A 165 -5.26 16.23 -1.21
N ASN A 166 -5.45 14.95 -1.56
CA ASN A 166 -4.55 14.24 -2.47
C ASN A 166 -4.62 14.78 -3.90
N LEU A 167 -5.82 15.11 -4.41
CA LEU A 167 -5.98 15.67 -5.75
C LEU A 167 -5.27 17.02 -5.91
N ASN A 168 -5.34 17.89 -4.89
CA ASN A 168 -4.61 19.17 -4.91
C ASN A 168 -3.09 18.96 -4.92
N VAL A 169 -2.57 17.98 -4.17
CA VAL A 169 -1.13 17.64 -4.22
C VAL A 169 -0.70 17.23 -5.64
N LEU A 170 -1.52 16.45 -6.35
CA LEU A 170 -1.21 16.02 -7.72
C LEU A 170 -1.36 17.17 -8.73
N LYS A 171 -2.37 18.02 -8.55
CA LYS A 171 -2.59 19.22 -9.36
C LYS A 171 -1.39 20.16 -9.26
N ASP A 172 -0.97 20.50 -8.05
CA ASP A 172 0.14 21.41 -7.79
C ASP A 172 1.48 20.83 -8.29
N ALA A 173 1.59 19.50 -8.33
CA ALA A 173 2.77 18.83 -8.87
C ALA A 173 2.91 18.92 -10.40
N GLY A 174 1.80 19.12 -11.13
CA GLY A 174 1.78 19.37 -12.58
C GLY A 174 2.55 18.33 -13.41
N MET A 175 2.19 17.05 -13.29
CA MET A 175 2.88 15.96 -14.01
C MET A 175 2.24 15.70 -15.38
N ASP A 176 2.95 16.05 -16.46
CA ASP A 176 2.43 15.96 -17.84
C ASP A 176 2.02 14.55 -18.29
N ASN A 177 2.64 13.52 -17.70
CA ASN A 177 2.41 12.11 -18.07
C ASN A 177 1.48 11.37 -17.09
N LEU A 178 0.71 12.10 -16.29
CA LEU A 178 -0.22 11.55 -15.31
C LEU A 178 -1.62 12.09 -15.55
N ASP A 179 -2.59 11.19 -15.74
CA ASP A 179 -4.00 11.51 -15.61
C ASP A 179 -4.54 10.86 -14.33
N VAL A 180 -5.54 11.50 -13.71
CA VAL A 180 -6.17 11.07 -12.47
C VAL A 180 -7.60 10.65 -12.74
N LEU A 181 -7.90 9.36 -12.55
CA LEU A 181 -9.23 8.77 -12.68
C LEU A 181 -9.83 8.60 -11.29
N ILE A 182 -10.91 9.32 -11.02
CA ILE A 182 -11.65 9.27 -9.76
C ILE A 182 -12.90 8.42 -9.98
N VAL A 183 -12.96 7.26 -9.31
CA VAL A 183 -14.13 6.39 -9.28
C VAL A 183 -14.91 6.66 -8.00
N ASP A 184 -16.04 7.35 -8.14
CA ASP A 184 -16.91 7.72 -7.04
C ASP A 184 -18.01 6.67 -6.84
N ASN A 185 -17.78 5.75 -5.90
CA ASN A 185 -18.72 4.69 -5.53
C ASN A 185 -19.96 5.21 -4.76
N ALA A 186 -19.98 6.48 -4.34
CA ALA A 186 -21.14 7.11 -3.73
C ALA A 186 -21.99 7.87 -4.76
N SER A 187 -21.47 8.09 -5.96
CA SER A 187 -22.11 8.84 -7.04
C SER A 187 -22.64 10.22 -6.60
N ARG A 188 -21.84 10.97 -5.84
CA ARG A 188 -22.21 12.23 -5.20
C ARG A 188 -21.33 13.42 -5.57
N ILE A 189 -20.11 13.19 -6.06
CA ILE A 189 -19.15 14.26 -6.37
C ILE A 189 -19.63 14.99 -7.63
N GLU A 190 -19.75 16.31 -7.57
CA GLU A 190 -20.15 17.08 -8.75
C GLU A 190 -19.01 17.19 -9.77
N GLN A 191 -19.32 17.01 -11.06
CA GLN A 191 -18.35 17.11 -12.15
C GLN A 191 -17.61 18.47 -12.17
N SER A 192 -18.28 19.56 -11.80
CA SER A 192 -17.72 20.91 -11.73
C SER A 192 -16.51 21.00 -10.80
N LYS A 193 -16.56 20.34 -9.63
CA LYS A 193 -15.46 20.33 -8.66
C LYS A 193 -14.21 19.65 -9.20
N ILE A 194 -14.39 18.65 -10.05
CA ILE A 194 -13.27 17.95 -10.69
C ILE A 194 -12.73 18.77 -11.87
N ALA A 195 -13.59 19.43 -12.63
CA ALA A 195 -13.17 20.32 -13.71
C ALA A 195 -12.28 21.49 -13.23
N GLU A 196 -12.48 21.98 -11.99
CA GLU A 196 -11.62 22.99 -11.36
C GLU A 196 -10.17 22.53 -11.11
N LEU A 197 -9.91 21.22 -11.15
CA LEU A 197 -8.57 20.66 -10.96
C LEU A 197 -7.75 20.68 -12.26
N GLY A 198 -8.40 20.65 -13.42
CA GLY A 198 -7.80 20.70 -14.75
C GLY A 198 -8.13 19.48 -15.61
N ASP A 199 -7.71 19.51 -16.88
CA ASP A 199 -8.12 18.54 -17.91
C ASP A 199 -7.62 17.10 -17.66
N GLY A 200 -6.55 16.92 -16.87
CA GLY A 200 -6.02 15.61 -16.49
C GLY A 200 -6.79 14.90 -15.37
N PHE A 201 -7.91 15.46 -14.90
CA PHE A 201 -8.73 14.86 -13.84
C PHE A 201 -10.10 14.42 -14.39
N HIS A 202 -10.43 13.14 -14.20
CA HIS A 202 -11.62 12.53 -14.79
C HIS A 202 -12.46 11.85 -13.70
N LEU A 203 -13.74 12.16 -13.64
CA LEU A 203 -14.69 11.60 -12.67
C LEU A 203 -15.58 10.54 -13.33
N PHE A 204 -15.74 9.42 -12.64
CA PHE A 204 -16.63 8.33 -13.02
C PHE A 204 -17.53 7.97 -11.84
N HIS A 205 -18.83 8.24 -11.97
CA HIS A 205 -19.81 7.74 -11.03
C HIS A 205 -19.99 6.23 -11.15
N ASN A 206 -20.04 5.57 -10.00
CA ASN A 206 -20.11 4.13 -9.89
C ASN A 206 -21.07 3.74 -8.75
N PRO A 207 -21.87 2.67 -8.88
CA PRO A 207 -22.57 2.11 -7.74
C PRO A 207 -21.58 1.63 -6.67
N ASN A 208 -22.04 1.49 -5.43
CA ASN A 208 -21.19 0.97 -4.37
C ASN A 208 -20.96 -0.54 -4.52
N VAL A 209 -19.89 -0.89 -5.21
CA VAL A 209 -19.38 -2.25 -5.40
C VAL A 209 -18.12 -2.52 -4.57
N GLY A 210 -17.93 -1.73 -3.51
CA GLY A 210 -16.78 -1.82 -2.62
C GLY A 210 -15.46 -1.39 -3.27
N GLY A 211 -14.36 -1.50 -2.51
CA GLY A 211 -13.04 -1.06 -2.95
C GLY A 211 -12.59 -1.81 -4.20
N SER A 212 -12.77 -3.13 -4.20
CA SER A 212 -12.38 -4.01 -5.30
C SER A 212 -13.08 -3.68 -6.60
N GLY A 213 -14.39 -3.44 -6.55
CA GLY A 213 -15.16 -3.05 -7.72
C GLY A 213 -14.80 -1.66 -8.23
N GLY A 214 -14.54 -0.69 -7.34
CA GLY A 214 -14.14 0.67 -7.73
C GLY A 214 -12.74 0.74 -8.34
N PHE A 215 -11.75 0.04 -7.77
CA PHE A 215 -10.43 -0.07 -8.40
C PHE A 215 -10.50 -0.79 -9.75
N THR A 216 -11.25 -1.89 -9.83
CA THR A 216 -11.47 -2.61 -11.09
C THR A 216 -12.11 -1.69 -12.13
N ARG A 217 -13.10 -0.87 -11.74
CA ARG A 217 -13.70 0.14 -12.63
C ARG A 217 -12.66 1.12 -13.15
N GLY A 218 -11.76 1.62 -12.31
CA GLY A 218 -10.70 2.53 -12.75
C GLY A 218 -9.71 1.87 -13.72
N ILE A 219 -9.36 0.59 -13.51
CA ILE A 219 -8.57 -0.18 -14.49
C ILE A 219 -9.29 -0.26 -15.84
N MET A 220 -10.60 -0.51 -15.82
CA MET A 220 -11.41 -0.61 -17.04
C MET A 220 -11.51 0.72 -17.79
N GLU A 221 -11.67 1.85 -17.07
CA GLU A 221 -11.67 3.18 -17.70
C GLU A 221 -10.29 3.54 -18.29
N ALA A 222 -9.21 3.16 -17.60
CA ALA A 222 -7.86 3.32 -18.15
C ALA A 222 -7.66 2.51 -19.44
N LEU A 223 -8.12 1.26 -19.48
CA LEU A 223 -8.07 0.42 -20.69
C LEU A 223 -8.93 0.96 -21.84
N LYS A 224 -10.03 1.65 -21.55
CA LYS A 224 -10.93 2.25 -22.54
C LYS A 224 -10.40 3.57 -23.10
N SER A 225 -9.57 4.27 -22.33
CA SER A 225 -9.08 5.60 -22.69
C SER A 225 -8.28 5.59 -24.00
N ARG A 226 -8.38 6.70 -24.75
CA ARG A 226 -7.58 6.93 -25.96
C ARG A 226 -6.15 7.38 -25.65
N GLU A 227 -5.86 7.70 -24.39
CA GLU A 227 -4.56 8.16 -23.92
C GLU A 227 -3.47 7.06 -23.91
N ASN A 228 -3.85 5.79 -24.16
CA ASN A 228 -2.94 4.64 -24.21
C ASN A 228 -2.01 4.55 -22.99
N TYR A 229 -2.58 4.47 -21.80
CA TYR A 229 -1.81 4.36 -20.56
C TYR A 229 -0.93 3.10 -20.56
N SER A 230 0.33 3.28 -20.16
CA SER A 230 1.27 2.17 -19.98
C SER A 230 1.03 1.45 -18.65
N HIS A 231 0.59 2.20 -17.63
CA HIS A 231 0.34 1.69 -16.28
C HIS A 231 -0.90 2.35 -15.66
N VAL A 232 -1.53 1.64 -14.74
CA VAL A 232 -2.40 2.23 -13.72
C VAL A 232 -1.63 2.35 -12.41
N LEU A 233 -1.81 3.44 -11.68
CA LEU A 233 -1.33 3.61 -10.31
C LEU A 233 -2.54 3.64 -9.37
N LEU A 234 -2.81 2.52 -8.71
CA LEU A 234 -3.91 2.42 -7.76
C LEU A 234 -3.52 3.09 -6.44
N MET A 235 -4.39 3.96 -5.93
CA MET A 235 -4.21 4.68 -4.67
C MET A 235 -5.51 4.73 -3.87
N ASP A 236 -5.41 4.48 -2.57
CA ASP A 236 -6.52 4.70 -1.64
C ASP A 236 -6.82 6.20 -1.50
N ASP A 237 -8.07 6.56 -1.20
CA ASP A 237 -8.48 7.96 -1.05
C ASP A 237 -8.05 8.58 0.30
N ASP A 238 -7.91 7.76 1.35
CA ASP A 238 -7.60 8.15 2.72
C ASP A 238 -6.12 7.97 3.12
N ILE A 239 -5.24 8.05 2.12
CA ILE A 239 -3.78 8.15 2.31
C ILE A 239 -3.34 9.61 2.36
N ARG A 240 -2.10 9.82 2.80
CA ARG A 240 -1.34 11.04 2.56
C ARG A 240 -0.18 10.71 1.62
N ILE A 241 -0.16 11.34 0.45
CA ILE A 241 0.87 11.12 -0.59
C ILE A 241 1.96 12.19 -0.56
N GLU A 242 3.18 11.88 -1.03
CA GLU A 242 4.14 12.89 -1.49
C GLU A 242 4.07 13.01 -3.02
N ALA A 243 4.09 14.25 -3.54
CA ALA A 243 4.12 14.47 -4.98
C ALA A 243 5.37 13.84 -5.63
N GLU A 244 6.50 13.91 -4.93
CA GLU A 244 7.75 13.32 -5.39
C GLU A 244 7.69 11.78 -5.44
N THR A 245 6.92 11.13 -4.57
CA THR A 245 6.70 9.68 -4.65
C THR A 245 6.04 9.28 -5.97
N VAL A 246 5.04 10.05 -6.43
CA VAL A 246 4.36 9.81 -7.71
C VAL A 246 5.25 10.14 -8.90
N ARG A 247 5.96 11.28 -8.85
CA ARG A 247 6.91 11.67 -9.89
C ARG A 247 8.02 10.63 -10.07
N ARG A 248 8.66 10.21 -8.97
CA ARG A 248 9.70 9.17 -8.97
C ARG A 248 9.20 7.85 -9.51
N SER A 249 7.97 7.45 -9.14
CA SER A 249 7.33 6.25 -9.70
C SER A 249 7.17 6.37 -11.20
N GLY A 250 6.68 7.52 -11.70
CA GLY A 250 6.54 7.78 -13.13
C GLY A 250 7.84 7.70 -13.90
N VAL A 251 8.90 8.32 -13.39
CA VAL A 251 10.22 8.28 -14.03
C VAL A 251 10.80 6.87 -14.02
N LEU A 252 10.74 6.17 -12.88
CA LEU A 252 11.20 4.78 -12.77
C LEU A 252 10.50 3.88 -13.78
N LEU A 253 9.17 3.93 -13.85
CA LEU A 253 8.37 3.12 -14.77
C LEU A 253 8.67 3.45 -16.24
N SER A 254 8.97 4.71 -16.56
CA SER A 254 9.36 5.13 -17.93
C SER A 254 10.76 4.68 -18.37
N CYS A 255 11.53 4.08 -17.46
CA CYS A 255 12.92 3.70 -17.70
C CYS A 255 13.21 2.23 -17.42
N LEU A 256 12.18 1.40 -17.15
CA LEU A 256 12.38 -0.02 -16.86
C LEU A 256 13.03 -0.77 -18.02
N LYS A 257 13.91 -1.72 -17.69
CA LYS A 257 14.37 -2.72 -18.63
C LYS A 257 13.22 -3.66 -19.02
N PRO A 258 13.20 -4.19 -20.25
CA PRO A 258 12.13 -5.07 -20.72
C PRO A 258 11.82 -6.28 -19.83
N GLU A 259 12.80 -6.84 -19.12
CA GLU A 259 12.57 -7.97 -18.20
C GLU A 259 11.73 -7.60 -16.96
N TYR A 260 11.63 -6.31 -16.62
CA TYR A 260 10.87 -5.79 -15.49
C TYR A 260 9.52 -5.18 -15.90
N ASP A 261 9.19 -5.12 -17.20
CA ASP A 261 7.95 -4.54 -17.75
C ASP A 261 6.65 -5.13 -17.20
N ASN A 262 6.72 -6.32 -16.61
CA ASN A 262 5.58 -7.05 -16.02
C ASN A 262 5.63 -7.08 -14.48
N HIS A 263 6.59 -6.38 -13.87
CA HIS A 263 6.65 -6.23 -12.42
C HIS A 263 5.65 -5.17 -11.95
N PHE A 264 5.09 -5.39 -10.76
CA PHE A 264 4.28 -4.38 -10.10
C PHE A 264 5.19 -3.48 -9.26
N LEU A 265 4.96 -2.17 -9.26
CA LEU A 265 5.61 -1.26 -8.33
C LEU A 265 4.79 -1.19 -7.04
N SER A 266 5.34 -1.70 -5.95
CA SER A 266 4.72 -1.71 -4.63
C SER A 266 5.23 -0.51 -3.82
N GLY A 267 4.34 0.43 -3.52
CA GLY A 267 4.65 1.53 -2.60
C GLY A 267 4.54 1.07 -1.16
N GLY A 268 5.52 1.46 -0.34
CA GLY A 268 5.47 1.21 1.09
C GLY A 268 4.31 1.94 1.76
N MET A 269 3.81 1.40 2.85
CA MET A 269 2.85 2.05 3.73
C MET A 269 3.52 2.42 5.03
N MET A 270 3.63 3.71 5.30
CA MET A 270 4.01 4.27 6.60
C MET A 270 2.77 4.50 7.47
N GLN A 271 2.94 4.48 8.79
CA GLN A 271 1.82 4.61 9.73
C GLN A 271 1.44 6.09 9.92
N LEU A 272 0.18 6.47 9.73
CA LEU A 272 -0.26 7.87 9.96
C LEU A 272 -0.07 8.35 11.41
N ASP A 273 -0.18 7.46 12.40
CA ASP A 273 -0.02 7.79 13.83
C ASP A 273 1.43 7.76 14.31
N LYS A 274 2.31 7.05 13.59
CA LYS A 274 3.77 7.05 13.78
C LYS A 274 4.45 7.23 12.42
N PRO A 275 4.51 8.45 11.87
CA PRO A 275 4.90 8.68 10.48
C PRO A 275 6.30 8.20 10.08
N HIS A 276 7.20 7.98 11.03
CA HIS A 276 8.53 7.41 10.79
C HIS A 276 8.54 5.87 10.70
N MET A 277 7.47 5.19 11.09
CA MET A 277 7.42 3.73 11.14
C MET A 277 6.82 3.15 9.86
N MET A 278 7.55 2.22 9.24
CA MET A 278 7.03 1.38 8.17
C MET A 278 6.00 0.39 8.72
N PHE A 279 4.85 0.25 8.08
CA PHE A 279 3.91 -0.83 8.34
C PHE A 279 4.16 -2.02 7.41
N GLU A 280 4.36 -1.74 6.12
CA GLU A 280 4.57 -2.76 5.09
C GLU A 280 5.19 -2.15 3.83
N SER A 281 6.29 -2.72 3.35
CA SER A 281 6.84 -2.40 2.01
C SER A 281 6.16 -3.23 0.90
N THR A 282 5.99 -4.51 1.19
CA THR A 282 5.23 -5.52 0.43
C THR A 282 4.91 -6.67 1.38
N ALA A 283 4.06 -7.61 0.97
CA ALA A 283 3.73 -8.77 1.77
C ALA A 283 3.70 -10.06 0.93
N ARG A 284 3.64 -11.19 1.63
CA ARG A 284 3.34 -12.48 1.00
C ARG A 284 2.14 -13.16 1.64
N TRP A 285 1.42 -13.91 0.81
CA TRP A 285 0.35 -14.80 1.22
C TRP A 285 0.80 -16.26 1.19
N ASN A 286 0.62 -16.98 2.30
CA ASN A 286 0.98 -18.40 2.38
C ASN A 286 -0.24 -19.36 2.36
N GLY A 287 -1.45 -18.85 2.12
CA GLY A 287 -2.68 -19.63 2.19
C GLY A 287 -3.41 -19.55 3.53
N MET A 288 -2.80 -18.98 4.58
CA MET A 288 -3.41 -18.87 5.91
C MET A 288 -3.19 -17.50 6.55
N ARG A 289 -1.98 -16.94 6.42
CA ARG A 289 -1.60 -15.67 7.04
C ARG A 289 -0.76 -14.83 6.09
N VAL A 290 -0.93 -13.52 6.23
CA VAL A 290 -0.07 -12.51 5.59
C VAL A 290 1.22 -12.40 6.39
N LYS A 291 2.37 -12.37 5.69
CA LYS A 291 3.64 -11.93 6.25
C LYS A 291 4.04 -10.59 5.59
N ASN A 292 3.99 -9.53 6.37
CA ASN A 292 4.45 -8.19 5.99
C ASN A 292 5.98 -8.14 6.03
N TYR A 293 6.59 -7.48 5.06
CA TYR A 293 8.03 -7.23 5.04
C TYR A 293 8.36 -5.81 5.52
N TYR A 294 9.45 -5.71 6.29
CA TYR A 294 9.93 -4.47 6.91
C TYR A 294 8.90 -3.78 7.82
N ARG A 295 8.04 -4.57 8.46
CA ARG A 295 7.05 -4.10 9.42
C ARG A 295 7.71 -3.55 10.68
N ASP A 296 7.18 -2.44 11.17
CA ASP A 296 7.62 -1.73 12.38
C ASP A 296 9.10 -1.35 12.33
N LEU A 297 9.62 -1.07 11.13
CA LEU A 297 10.96 -0.55 10.91
C LEU A 297 10.97 0.98 11.03
N ASP A 298 11.92 1.53 11.78
CA ASP A 298 12.08 2.98 11.92
C ASP A 298 12.87 3.56 10.73
N LEU A 299 12.22 4.43 9.95
CA LEU A 299 12.77 5.02 8.72
C LEU A 299 13.59 6.29 8.97
N THR A 300 13.76 6.74 10.22
CA THR A 300 14.73 7.82 10.52
C THR A 300 16.16 7.31 10.68
N GLU A 301 16.35 6.00 10.76
CA GLU A 301 17.66 5.38 10.98
C GLU A 301 18.31 4.94 9.66
N LEU A 302 19.52 5.42 9.37
CA LEU A 302 20.19 5.19 8.09
C LEU A 302 20.48 3.70 7.83
N GLU A 303 20.84 2.94 8.86
CA GLU A 303 21.06 1.48 8.75
C GLU A 303 19.78 0.74 8.35
N ASN A 304 18.63 1.16 8.90
CA ASN A 304 17.33 0.62 8.51
C ASN A 304 17.02 0.94 7.05
N LEU A 305 17.30 2.16 6.60
CA LEU A 305 17.12 2.55 5.20
C LEU A 305 17.96 1.69 4.25
N CYS A 306 19.24 1.50 4.55
CA CYS A 306 20.16 0.74 3.70
C CYS A 306 19.83 -0.75 3.64
N SER A 307 19.38 -1.33 4.76
CA SER A 307 19.02 -2.74 4.88
C SER A 307 17.63 -3.07 4.34
N SER A 308 16.67 -2.14 4.43
CA SER A 308 15.32 -2.33 3.88
C SER A 308 15.22 -2.14 2.38
N ASP A 309 16.22 -1.50 1.77
CA ASP A 309 16.23 -1.22 0.34
C ASP A 309 16.78 -2.38 -0.50
N GLN A 310 16.60 -3.61 -0.03
CA GLN A 310 17.01 -4.84 -0.68
C GLN A 310 15.81 -5.53 -1.34
N ASP A 311 16.06 -6.32 -2.39
CA ASP A 311 15.01 -7.07 -3.06
C ASP A 311 14.56 -8.28 -2.25
N ILE A 312 13.27 -8.32 -1.92
CA ILE A 312 12.68 -9.41 -1.15
C ILE A 312 12.48 -10.62 -2.05
N LYS A 313 13.26 -11.68 -1.81
CA LYS A 313 13.13 -12.99 -2.47
C LYS A 313 12.11 -13.85 -1.71
N ALA A 314 10.87 -13.86 -2.21
CA ALA A 314 9.81 -14.70 -1.66
C ALA A 314 8.77 -15.09 -2.72
N ASN A 315 8.22 -16.29 -2.58
CA ASN A 315 7.08 -16.73 -3.38
C ASN A 315 5.78 -16.11 -2.85
N ASN A 316 4.79 -16.00 -3.74
CA ASN A 316 3.44 -15.55 -3.44
C ASN A 316 3.40 -14.15 -2.80
N LYS A 317 4.30 -13.27 -3.25
CA LYS A 317 4.25 -11.84 -2.92
C LYS A 317 3.02 -11.19 -3.56
N TYR A 318 2.56 -10.12 -2.93
CA TYR A 318 1.56 -9.22 -3.48
C TYR A 318 1.89 -7.78 -3.10
N ALA A 319 1.33 -6.84 -3.87
CA ALA A 319 1.36 -5.43 -3.59
C ALA A 319 -0.06 -4.98 -3.29
N ALA A 320 -0.24 -4.30 -2.15
CA ALA A 320 -1.53 -3.77 -1.78
C ALA A 320 -1.82 -2.46 -2.51
N TRP A 321 -3.10 -2.18 -2.71
CA TRP A 321 -3.55 -1.11 -3.61
C TRP A 321 -3.66 0.28 -2.97
N TRP A 322 -3.18 0.48 -1.75
CA TRP A 322 -2.98 1.83 -1.21
C TRP A 322 -2.01 2.64 -2.06
N TYR A 323 -1.05 1.96 -2.69
CA TYR A 323 -0.13 2.51 -3.68
C TYR A 323 0.51 1.37 -4.49
N CYS A 324 -0.04 1.07 -5.66
CA CYS A 324 0.47 0.01 -6.53
C CYS A 324 0.39 0.41 -8.00
N ALA A 325 1.54 0.47 -8.68
CA ALA A 325 1.55 0.64 -10.12
C ALA A 325 1.56 -0.71 -10.84
N ILE A 326 0.67 -0.86 -11.82
CA ILE A 326 0.42 -2.10 -12.54
C ILE A 326 0.52 -1.84 -14.04
N PRO A 327 1.35 -2.60 -14.78
CA PRO A 327 1.42 -2.45 -16.22
C PRO A 327 0.12 -2.87 -16.91
N LEU A 328 -0.35 -2.03 -17.83
CA LEU A 328 -1.45 -2.35 -18.74
C LEU A 328 -0.87 -3.02 -19.99
N LYS A 329 -1.20 -4.30 -20.17
CA LYS A 329 -0.81 -5.12 -21.32
C LYS A 329 -2.06 -5.60 -22.07
N LYS A 330 -1.87 -6.19 -23.26
CA LYS A 330 -2.96 -6.61 -24.18
C LYS A 330 -3.99 -7.57 -23.54
N ASP A 331 -3.60 -8.33 -22.53
CA ASP A 331 -4.42 -9.35 -21.85
C ASP A 331 -5.06 -8.88 -20.53
N THR A 332 -4.92 -7.59 -20.20
CA THR A 332 -5.42 -7.03 -18.92
C THR A 332 -6.95 -7.10 -18.83
N ASP A 333 -7.63 -6.84 -19.94
CA ASP A 333 -9.08 -6.88 -20.10
C ASP A 333 -9.70 -8.23 -19.75
N THR A 334 -9.01 -9.32 -20.09
CA THR A 334 -9.46 -10.71 -19.86
C THR A 334 -9.04 -11.27 -18.50
N GLN A 335 -8.25 -10.54 -17.72
CA GLN A 335 -7.68 -11.02 -16.45
C GLN A 335 -7.93 -10.08 -15.27
N LEU A 336 -8.99 -9.27 -15.32
CA LEU A 336 -9.38 -8.34 -14.25
C LEU A 336 -9.44 -9.00 -12.85
N PRO A 337 -9.28 -8.21 -11.77
CA PRO A 337 -9.33 -8.72 -10.40
C PRO A 337 -10.64 -9.45 -10.10
N PHE A 338 -10.59 -10.56 -9.36
CA PHE A 338 -11.79 -11.28 -8.95
C PHE A 338 -12.76 -10.33 -8.22
N PRO A 339 -14.09 -10.43 -8.49
CA PRO A 339 -15.11 -9.49 -8.00
C PRO A 339 -15.42 -9.65 -6.50
N PHE A 340 -14.41 -9.49 -5.63
CA PHE A 340 -14.67 -9.24 -4.21
C PHE A 340 -15.38 -7.89 -4.04
N PHE A 341 -15.99 -7.66 -2.87
CA PHE A 341 -16.42 -6.32 -2.48
C PHE A 341 -15.27 -5.56 -1.78
N ILE A 342 -14.62 -6.20 -0.81
CA ILE A 342 -13.41 -5.71 -0.13
C ILE A 342 -12.49 -6.90 0.18
N TYR A 343 -11.18 -6.66 0.24
CA TYR A 343 -10.14 -7.59 0.69
C TYR A 343 -9.95 -8.85 -0.19
N GLY A 344 -8.74 -9.02 -0.73
CA GLY A 344 -8.29 -10.21 -1.46
C GLY A 344 -8.16 -10.00 -2.97
N ASP A 345 -8.63 -8.88 -3.47
CA ASP A 345 -8.49 -8.37 -4.84
C ASP A 345 -7.05 -8.04 -5.21
N ASP A 346 -6.35 -7.30 -4.35
CA ASP A 346 -4.92 -6.99 -4.49
C ASP A 346 -4.05 -8.25 -4.52
N MET A 347 -4.38 -9.21 -3.65
CA MET A 347 -3.74 -10.52 -3.56
C MET A 347 -4.04 -11.39 -4.78
N ASP A 348 -5.30 -11.52 -5.20
CA ASP A 348 -5.68 -12.28 -6.41
C ASP A 348 -4.95 -11.74 -7.62
N TYR A 349 -5.04 -10.42 -7.83
CA TYR A 349 -4.49 -9.80 -9.02
C TYR A 349 -2.97 -9.91 -9.08
N SER A 350 -2.29 -9.67 -7.96
CA SER A 350 -0.85 -9.91 -7.81
C SER A 350 -0.46 -11.36 -8.10
N LEU A 351 -1.14 -12.33 -7.49
CA LEU A 351 -0.84 -13.76 -7.66
C LEU A 351 -1.15 -14.28 -9.06
N LYS A 352 -2.06 -13.62 -9.78
CA LYS A 352 -2.48 -13.91 -11.15
C LYS A 352 -1.52 -13.32 -12.17
N ARG A 353 -1.09 -12.06 -11.99
CA ARG A 353 -0.48 -11.25 -13.05
C ARG A 353 0.97 -10.84 -12.82
N ALA A 354 1.38 -10.63 -11.57
CA ALA A 354 2.71 -10.07 -11.31
C ALA A 354 3.80 -11.11 -11.62
N SER A 355 4.77 -10.76 -12.47
CA SER A 355 5.98 -11.56 -12.68
C SER A 355 7.04 -11.30 -11.60
N GLY A 356 6.89 -10.19 -10.88
CA GLY A 356 7.72 -9.78 -9.76
C GLY A 356 7.24 -8.44 -9.20
N PHE A 357 8.00 -7.91 -8.24
CA PHE A 357 7.65 -6.68 -7.54
C PHE A 357 8.89 -5.81 -7.40
N ILE A 358 8.72 -4.54 -7.72
CA ILE A 358 9.69 -3.48 -7.46
C ILE A 358 9.25 -2.79 -6.16
N THR A 359 10.18 -2.63 -5.23
CA THR A 359 10.01 -1.82 -4.02
C THR A 359 11.21 -0.89 -3.94
N MET A 360 11.06 0.34 -3.46
CA MET A 360 12.16 1.31 -3.40
C MET A 360 11.95 2.32 -2.28
N ASN A 361 13.00 2.68 -1.56
CA ASN A 361 12.94 3.77 -0.60
C ASN A 361 12.48 5.09 -1.24
N GLY A 362 11.75 5.89 -0.47
CA GLY A 362 11.11 7.13 -0.93
C GLY A 362 9.90 6.94 -1.85
N ILE A 363 9.52 5.69 -2.17
CA ILE A 363 8.22 5.36 -2.79
C ILE A 363 7.32 4.75 -1.71
N ALA A 364 6.62 5.61 -0.97
CA ALA A 364 5.67 5.21 0.05
C ALA A 364 4.63 6.30 0.33
N VAL A 365 3.54 5.88 0.96
CA VAL A 365 2.44 6.76 1.40
C VAL A 365 2.18 6.55 2.88
N TRP A 366 1.61 7.54 3.56
CA TRP A 366 1.09 7.32 4.91
C TRP A 366 -0.36 6.92 4.85
N HIS A 367 -0.73 5.92 5.64
CA HIS A 367 -2.10 5.46 5.75
C HIS A 367 -2.40 5.01 7.18
N GLU A 368 -3.67 4.98 7.55
CA GLU A 368 -4.07 4.55 8.89
C GLU A 368 -3.82 3.03 9.03
N PRO A 369 -3.09 2.58 10.08
CA PRO A 369 -2.83 1.17 10.26
C PRO A 369 -4.13 0.36 10.35
N PHE A 370 -4.21 -0.72 9.58
CA PHE A 370 -5.41 -1.57 9.52
C PHE A 370 -5.83 -2.16 10.88
N THR A 371 -4.92 -2.23 11.85
CA THR A 371 -5.21 -2.66 13.23
C THR A 371 -6.32 -1.86 13.90
N LYS A 372 -6.55 -0.60 13.46
CA LYS A 372 -7.62 0.28 13.97
C LYS A 372 -8.94 0.17 13.19
N LYS A 373 -8.92 -0.30 11.93
CA LYS A 373 -10.08 -0.33 11.01
C LYS A 373 -10.91 -1.63 11.06
N PHE A 374 -10.41 -2.69 11.69
CA PHE A 374 -11.01 -4.02 11.54
C PHE A 374 -12.20 -4.31 12.48
N SER A 375 -13.40 -4.33 11.92
CA SER A 375 -14.64 -4.80 12.56
C SER A 375 -14.71 -6.33 12.67
N PRO A 376 -15.57 -6.90 13.54
CA PRO A 376 -15.87 -8.33 13.57
C PRO A 376 -16.32 -8.88 12.20
N LEU A 377 -17.16 -8.14 11.48
CA LEU A 377 -17.61 -8.50 10.14
C LEU A 377 -16.44 -8.61 9.16
N PHE A 378 -15.50 -7.66 9.17
CA PHE A 378 -14.31 -7.76 8.34
C PHE A 378 -13.46 -9.00 8.69
N LYS A 379 -13.15 -9.19 9.98
CA LYS A 379 -12.21 -10.22 10.45
C LYS A 379 -12.75 -11.65 10.35
N SER A 380 -14.05 -11.82 10.62
CA SER A 380 -14.65 -13.15 10.72
C SER A 380 -15.42 -13.54 9.47
N TYR A 381 -16.03 -12.58 8.77
CA TYR A 381 -16.78 -12.88 7.55
C TYR A 381 -15.90 -12.69 6.30
N PHE A 382 -15.59 -11.45 5.93
CA PHE A 382 -14.87 -11.14 4.68
C PHE A 382 -13.51 -11.81 4.61
N PHE A 383 -12.69 -11.71 5.67
CA PHE A 383 -11.37 -12.34 5.68
C PHE A 383 -11.46 -13.87 5.53
N CYS A 384 -12.37 -14.52 6.27
CA CYS A 384 -12.54 -15.98 6.23
C CYS A 384 -13.00 -16.44 4.83
N ARG A 385 -14.11 -15.85 4.34
CA ARG A 385 -14.70 -16.19 3.04
C ARG A 385 -13.73 -15.90 1.90
N ASN A 386 -13.17 -14.71 1.84
CA ASN A 386 -12.34 -14.30 0.71
C ASN A 386 -11.00 -15.04 0.71
N THR A 387 -10.49 -15.46 1.87
CA THR A 387 -9.35 -16.39 1.95
C THR A 387 -9.66 -17.74 1.29
N LEU A 388 -10.83 -18.33 1.55
CA LEU A 388 -11.25 -19.59 0.92
C LEU A 388 -11.39 -19.45 -0.60
N ILE A 389 -11.95 -18.32 -1.06
CA ILE A 389 -12.06 -17.99 -2.48
C ILE A 389 -10.66 -17.82 -3.10
N LEU A 390 -9.80 -16.97 -2.51
CA LEU A 390 -8.45 -16.70 -2.99
C LEU A 390 -7.63 -17.99 -3.12
N ASN A 391 -7.68 -18.87 -2.10
CA ASN A 391 -7.01 -20.15 -2.16
C ASN A 391 -7.61 -21.08 -3.24
N SER A 392 -8.91 -21.01 -3.50
CA SER A 392 -9.58 -21.76 -4.58
C SER A 392 -9.18 -21.29 -5.98
N LEU A 393 -9.03 -19.97 -6.17
CA LEU A 393 -8.53 -19.37 -7.42
C LEU A 393 -7.09 -19.83 -7.68
N HIS A 394 -6.25 -19.82 -6.64
CA HIS A 394 -4.84 -20.20 -6.71
C HIS A 394 -4.54 -21.60 -6.14
N HIS A 395 -5.45 -22.58 -6.34
CA HIS A 395 -5.35 -23.93 -5.77
C HIS A 395 -4.04 -24.70 -6.05
N ARG A 396 -3.31 -24.35 -7.11
CA ARG A 396 -1.97 -24.93 -7.39
C ARG A 396 -0.91 -24.45 -6.41
N LYS A 397 -1.10 -23.28 -5.79
CA LYS A 397 -0.20 -22.65 -4.83
C LYS A 397 -0.59 -22.99 -3.38
N PHE A 398 -1.85 -23.31 -3.11
CA PHE A 398 -2.38 -23.46 -1.75
C PHE A 398 -3.20 -24.73 -1.56
N SER A 399 -2.95 -25.42 -0.43
CA SER A 399 -3.64 -26.66 -0.07
C SER A 399 -5.07 -26.43 0.40
N VAL A 400 -5.97 -27.35 0.01
CA VAL A 400 -7.34 -27.42 0.54
C VAL A 400 -7.34 -27.60 2.05
N LEU A 401 -6.44 -28.44 2.58
CA LEU A 401 -6.33 -28.67 4.01
C LEU A 401 -5.98 -27.36 4.76
N ASN A 402 -5.03 -26.58 4.23
CA ASN A 402 -4.68 -25.29 4.83
C ASN A 402 -5.85 -24.32 4.83
N SER A 403 -6.66 -24.34 3.76
CA SER A 403 -7.85 -23.50 3.62
C SER A 403 -8.91 -23.86 4.66
N LEU A 404 -9.19 -25.16 4.84
CA LEU A 404 -10.12 -25.65 5.85
C LEU A 404 -9.62 -25.39 7.28
N VAL A 405 -8.34 -25.67 7.56
CA VAL A 405 -7.73 -25.38 8.87
C VAL A 405 -7.80 -23.88 9.17
N ASN A 406 -7.60 -23.01 8.18
CA ASN A 406 -7.74 -21.57 8.37
C ASN A 406 -9.18 -21.19 8.72
N ALA A 407 -10.17 -21.65 7.96
CA ALA A 407 -11.58 -21.39 8.25
C ALA A 407 -12.02 -21.92 9.63
N TRP A 408 -11.61 -23.13 9.99
CA TRP A 408 -11.87 -23.70 11.32
C TRP A 408 -11.20 -22.90 12.43
N SER A 409 -9.98 -22.40 12.19
CA SER A 409 -9.29 -21.54 13.15
C SER A 409 -10.07 -20.24 13.37
N HIS A 410 -10.64 -19.64 12.32
CA HIS A 410 -11.51 -18.46 12.47
C HIS A 410 -12.77 -18.73 13.30
N PHE A 411 -13.29 -19.95 13.30
CA PHE A 411 -14.39 -20.35 14.18
C PHE A 411 -13.93 -20.60 15.63
N TYR A 412 -13.01 -21.54 15.83
CA TYR A 412 -12.62 -22.00 17.17
C TYR A 412 -11.93 -20.93 18.01
N VAL A 413 -11.12 -20.06 17.39
CA VAL A 413 -10.50 -18.93 18.10
C VAL A 413 -11.58 -18.06 18.73
N GLN A 414 -12.66 -17.77 18.01
CA GLN A 414 -13.75 -16.92 18.47
C GLN A 414 -14.58 -17.61 19.56
N ILE A 415 -14.82 -18.92 19.43
CA ILE A 415 -15.43 -19.73 20.50
C ILE A 415 -14.59 -19.67 21.78
N PHE A 416 -13.27 -19.81 21.70
CA PHE A 416 -12.38 -19.81 22.88
C PHE A 416 -12.27 -18.45 23.56
N VAL A 417 -12.52 -17.35 22.85
CA VAL A 417 -12.56 -16.00 23.42
C VAL A 417 -13.98 -15.50 23.71
N HIS A 418 -14.98 -16.39 23.71
CA HIS A 418 -16.39 -16.10 23.97
C HIS A 418 -16.98 -14.99 23.07
N ASP A 419 -16.58 -14.96 21.80
CA ASP A 419 -17.08 -14.04 20.76
C ASP A 419 -18.02 -14.79 19.80
N TYR A 420 -19.22 -15.08 20.29
CA TYR A 420 -20.16 -15.96 19.59
C TYR A 420 -20.68 -15.33 18.30
N ARG A 421 -20.90 -14.00 18.28
CA ARG A 421 -21.12 -13.25 17.04
C ARG A 421 -20.03 -13.50 15.99
N SER A 422 -18.77 -13.33 16.34
CA SER A 422 -17.66 -13.54 15.40
C SER A 422 -17.50 -14.99 14.98
N ALA A 423 -17.86 -15.95 15.85
CA ALA A 423 -17.91 -17.37 15.51
C ALA A 423 -19.04 -17.67 14.51
N SER A 424 -20.23 -17.10 14.71
CA SER A 424 -21.35 -17.25 13.76
C SER A 424 -20.99 -16.68 12.39
N LEU A 425 -20.41 -15.47 12.35
CA LEU A 425 -19.96 -14.84 11.10
C LEU A 425 -18.93 -15.68 10.34
N ALA A 426 -18.05 -16.39 11.05
CA ALA A 426 -17.11 -17.31 10.42
C ALA A 426 -17.80 -18.54 9.79
N LEU A 427 -18.91 -19.01 10.37
CA LEU A 427 -19.74 -20.07 9.79
C LEU A 427 -20.54 -19.55 8.58
N ASP A 428 -21.11 -18.35 8.68
CA ASP A 428 -21.81 -17.68 7.57
C ASP A 428 -20.85 -17.53 6.36
N ALA A 429 -19.63 -17.07 6.61
CA ALA A 429 -18.59 -16.98 5.58
C ALA A 429 -18.24 -18.32 4.93
N PHE A 430 -18.22 -19.40 5.71
CA PHE A 430 -17.95 -20.73 5.15
C PHE A 430 -19.12 -21.26 4.34
N ASP A 431 -20.36 -21.04 4.79
CA ASP A 431 -21.57 -21.47 4.07
C ASP A 431 -21.73 -20.71 2.75
N ASP A 432 -21.58 -19.38 2.77
CA ASP A 432 -21.64 -18.54 1.57
C ASP A 432 -20.54 -18.91 0.57
N PHE A 433 -19.34 -19.26 1.05
CA PHE A 433 -18.29 -19.79 0.18
C PHE A 433 -18.75 -21.08 -0.54
N LEU A 434 -19.46 -21.97 0.16
CA LEU A 434 -19.93 -23.25 -0.37
C LEU A 434 -21.12 -23.12 -1.34
N GLU A 435 -21.82 -21.99 -1.37
CA GLU A 435 -22.84 -21.68 -2.39
C GLU A 435 -22.20 -21.41 -3.77
N GLY A 436 -20.95 -20.93 -3.79
CA GLY A 436 -20.16 -20.77 -5.00
C GLY A 436 -20.24 -19.39 -5.65
N ALA A 437 -19.59 -19.26 -6.80
CA ALA A 437 -19.23 -17.97 -7.37
C ALA A 437 -20.42 -17.10 -7.80
N GLU A 438 -21.44 -17.69 -8.40
CA GLU A 438 -22.64 -16.96 -8.86
C GLU A 438 -23.38 -16.32 -7.67
N TYR A 439 -23.56 -17.07 -6.59
CA TYR A 439 -24.14 -16.57 -5.34
C TYR A 439 -23.33 -15.39 -4.80
N ILE A 440 -22.01 -15.56 -4.65
CA ILE A 440 -21.13 -14.51 -4.12
C ILE A 440 -21.20 -13.24 -4.96
N THR A 441 -21.22 -13.34 -6.29
CA THR A 441 -21.31 -12.16 -7.16
C THR A 441 -22.69 -11.48 -7.17
N ALA A 442 -23.73 -12.19 -6.74
CA ALA A 442 -25.09 -11.66 -6.64
C ALA A 442 -25.41 -11.07 -5.25
N LEU A 443 -24.56 -11.31 -4.25
CA LEU A 443 -24.77 -10.82 -2.88
C LEU A 443 -24.75 -9.30 -2.82
N ASN A 444 -25.75 -8.73 -2.14
CA ASN A 444 -25.74 -7.31 -1.78
C ASN A 444 -24.90 -7.09 -0.52
N GLU A 445 -23.58 -7.05 -0.68
CA GLU A 445 -22.64 -6.92 0.44
C GLU A 445 -22.71 -5.54 1.13
N GLN A 446 -23.31 -4.55 0.47
CA GLN A 446 -23.58 -3.25 1.09
C GLN A 446 -24.60 -3.36 2.24
N GLU A 447 -25.61 -4.22 2.10
CA GLU A 447 -26.60 -4.47 3.16
C GLU A 447 -25.96 -5.17 4.37
N LEU A 448 -25.06 -6.14 4.13
CA LEU A 448 -24.27 -6.77 5.19
C LEU A 448 -23.46 -5.75 6.01
N LEU A 449 -22.96 -4.70 5.35
CA LEU A 449 -22.22 -3.62 6.01
C LEU A 449 -23.11 -2.62 6.77
N LYS A 450 -24.41 -2.53 6.45
CA LYS A 450 -25.37 -1.71 7.20
C LYS A 450 -25.77 -2.36 8.52
N ASP A 451 -25.67 -3.69 8.61
CA ASP A 451 -26.00 -4.48 9.80
C ASP A 451 -24.93 -4.42 10.93
N LYS A 452 -24.16 -3.32 10.96
CA LYS A 452 -23.15 -3.04 12.00
C LYS A 452 -23.76 -2.90 13.40
N ASN A 453 -25.06 -2.62 13.49
CA ASN A 453 -25.78 -2.34 14.74
C ASN A 453 -26.41 -3.56 15.42
N MET A 454 -26.20 -4.79 14.92
CA MET A 454 -26.57 -5.99 15.67
C MET A 454 -25.91 -5.99 17.07
N PRO A 455 -26.67 -6.29 18.15
CA PRO A 455 -26.13 -6.37 19.50
C PRO A 455 -24.90 -7.27 19.58
N THR A 456 -23.86 -6.84 20.29
CA THR A 456 -22.73 -7.71 20.63
C THR A 456 -23.03 -8.46 21.93
N ASP A 457 -22.58 -9.72 22.03
CA ASP A 457 -22.77 -10.55 23.23
C ASP A 457 -21.93 -10.09 24.45
N PHE A 458 -21.15 -9.03 24.28
CA PHE A 458 -20.19 -8.53 25.26
C PHE A 458 -20.36 -7.03 25.51
N LYS A 459 -20.01 -6.61 26.74
CA LYS A 459 -20.07 -5.21 27.18
C LYS A 459 -18.68 -4.58 27.06
N LYS A 460 -18.61 -3.40 26.43
CA LYS A 460 -17.39 -2.56 26.42
C LYS A 460 -17.28 -1.76 27.71
N ARG A 461 -16.08 -1.67 28.26
CA ARG A 461 -15.73 -0.85 29.44
C ARG A 461 -14.40 -0.16 29.24
N SER A 462 -14.20 0.98 29.90
CA SER A 462 -12.89 1.63 29.90
C SER A 462 -11.89 0.83 30.75
N ARG A 463 -10.60 0.96 30.45
CA ARG A 463 -9.55 0.30 31.25
C ARG A 463 -9.56 0.77 32.71
N ASP A 464 -9.87 2.03 32.98
CA ASP A 464 -9.88 2.58 34.33
C ASP A 464 -11.09 2.10 35.15
N GLU A 465 -12.26 1.95 34.53
CA GLU A 465 -13.40 1.27 35.16
C GLU A 465 -13.05 -0.18 35.57
N LEU A 466 -12.29 -0.87 34.73
CA LEU A 466 -11.90 -2.26 34.97
C LEU A 466 -10.84 -2.39 36.06
N LYS A 467 -9.83 -1.52 36.10
CA LYS A 467 -8.83 -1.49 37.19
C LYS A 467 -9.47 -1.33 38.56
N ASN A 468 -10.53 -0.51 38.63
CA ASN A 468 -11.24 -0.26 39.88
C ASN A 468 -12.18 -1.41 40.28
N THR A 469 -12.64 -2.22 39.32
CA THR A 469 -13.62 -3.29 39.55
C THR A 469 -13.00 -4.69 39.62
N TYR A 470 -11.87 -4.92 38.95
CA TYR A 470 -11.21 -6.22 38.80
C TYR A 470 -9.69 -6.07 38.92
N ARG A 471 -9.03 -6.84 39.80
CA ARG A 471 -7.56 -7.00 39.79
C ARG A 471 -7.18 -7.88 38.60
N ILE A 472 -6.72 -7.26 37.50
CA ILE A 472 -6.35 -7.97 36.27
C ILE A 472 -4.85 -8.29 36.33
N PRO A 473 -4.43 -9.56 36.34
CA PRO A 473 -3.02 -9.92 36.31
C PRO A 473 -2.34 -9.41 35.03
N ALA A 474 -1.12 -8.87 35.16
CA ALA A 474 -0.35 -8.31 34.05
C ALA A 474 -0.07 -9.31 32.91
N SER A 475 -0.15 -10.62 33.21
CA SER A 475 0.08 -11.73 32.27
C SER A 475 -1.12 -12.06 31.36
N PHE A 476 -2.27 -11.41 31.52
CA PHE A 476 -3.44 -11.64 30.66
C PHE A 476 -3.31 -10.86 29.34
N ARG A 477 -2.22 -11.09 28.61
CA ARG A 477 -1.92 -10.45 27.33
C ARG A 477 -1.65 -11.50 26.25
N ARG A 478 -2.65 -11.65 25.38
CA ARG A 478 -2.62 -12.10 23.98
C ARG A 478 -2.39 -13.59 23.62
N TRP A 479 -3.47 -14.14 23.03
CA TRP A 479 -3.60 -15.08 21.89
C TRP A 479 -3.26 -16.59 22.00
N TYR A 480 -4.18 -17.39 21.44
CA TYR A 480 -4.16 -18.85 21.16
C TYR A 480 -3.97 -19.83 22.32
N SER A 481 -4.43 -19.50 23.51
CA SER A 481 -4.41 -20.45 24.61
C SER A 481 -5.77 -21.13 24.78
N PRO A 482 -5.89 -22.46 24.59
CA PRO A 482 -7.10 -23.19 24.97
C PRO A 482 -7.48 -22.97 26.44
N TRP A 483 -6.51 -22.56 27.27
CA TRP A 483 -6.71 -22.16 28.66
C TRP A 483 -7.72 -21.02 28.85
N TYR A 484 -7.92 -20.14 27.85
CA TYR A 484 -8.96 -19.10 27.92
C TYR A 484 -10.37 -19.69 27.97
N PHE A 485 -10.61 -20.85 27.33
CA PHE A 485 -11.90 -21.54 27.38
C PHE A 485 -12.27 -22.04 28.78
N LEU A 486 -11.26 -22.33 29.61
CA LEU A 486 -11.46 -22.77 31.00
C LEU A 486 -12.01 -21.65 31.88
N HIS A 487 -11.79 -20.38 31.50
CA HIS A 487 -12.25 -19.23 32.25
C HIS A 487 -13.70 -18.87 31.88
N GLY A 488 -14.56 -18.73 32.89
CA GLY A 488 -15.97 -18.35 32.68
C GLY A 488 -16.16 -16.90 32.24
N LYS A 489 -15.16 -16.03 32.42
CA LYS A 489 -15.15 -14.63 31.99
C LYS A 489 -13.77 -14.23 31.47
N LEU A 490 -13.74 -13.42 30.42
CA LEU A 490 -12.53 -12.93 29.77
C LEU A 490 -12.62 -11.41 29.57
N ALA A 491 -11.52 -10.71 29.81
CA ALA A 491 -11.35 -9.31 29.42
C ALA A 491 -10.46 -9.25 28.18
N VAL A 492 -10.99 -8.76 27.07
CA VAL A 492 -10.27 -8.64 25.80
C VAL A 492 -10.05 -7.16 25.50
N TYR A 493 -8.78 -6.74 25.49
CA TYR A 493 -8.42 -5.34 25.30
C TYR A 493 -8.41 -4.95 23.82
N SER A 494 -8.79 -3.70 23.57
CA SER A 494 -8.55 -3.02 22.29
C SER A 494 -7.05 -2.93 22.00
N HIS A 495 -6.69 -2.68 20.74
CA HIS A 495 -5.29 -2.65 20.31
C HIS A 495 -4.45 -1.59 21.05
N ASP A 496 -5.06 -0.44 21.34
CA ASP A 496 -4.48 0.67 22.10
C ASP A 496 -4.55 0.47 23.64
N GLU A 497 -5.13 -0.65 24.09
CA GLU A 497 -5.36 -0.97 25.50
C GLU A 497 -6.17 0.08 26.28
N VAL A 498 -6.95 0.90 25.58
CA VAL A 498 -7.79 1.94 26.20
C VAL A 498 -9.14 1.37 26.65
N GLN A 499 -9.70 0.44 25.88
CA GLN A 499 -10.97 -0.22 26.15
C GLN A 499 -10.79 -1.72 26.32
N ALA A 500 -11.72 -2.36 27.03
CA ALA A 500 -11.81 -3.80 27.05
C ALA A 500 -13.25 -4.29 26.93
N GLU A 501 -13.40 -5.42 26.27
CA GLU A 501 -14.65 -6.16 26.14
C GLU A 501 -14.69 -7.24 27.21
N ILE A 502 -15.74 -7.23 28.03
CA ILE A 502 -15.99 -8.29 29.01
C ILE A 502 -16.90 -9.32 28.37
N ARG A 503 -16.31 -10.50 28.14
CA ARG A 503 -16.94 -11.63 27.47
C ARG A 503 -17.17 -12.74 28.48
N SER A 504 -18.33 -13.37 28.44
CA SER A 504 -18.72 -14.40 29.41
C SER A 504 -19.08 -15.67 28.67
N ARG A 505 -18.70 -16.81 29.24
CA ARG A 505 -19.00 -18.11 28.64
C ARG A 505 -20.50 -18.37 28.64
N ASN A 506 -21.07 -18.67 27.47
CA ASN A 506 -22.45 -19.08 27.29
C ASN A 506 -22.49 -20.49 26.67
N TRP A 507 -22.81 -21.49 27.49
CA TRP A 507 -22.87 -22.88 27.05
C TRP A 507 -23.91 -23.15 25.97
N LYS A 508 -25.05 -22.43 26.00
CA LYS A 508 -26.11 -22.60 25.01
C LYS A 508 -25.61 -22.19 23.62
N GLU A 509 -24.97 -21.03 23.51
CA GLU A 509 -24.40 -20.54 22.26
C GLU A 509 -23.28 -21.45 21.75
N ILE A 510 -22.39 -21.91 22.65
CA ILE A 510 -21.32 -22.84 22.29
C ILE A 510 -21.90 -24.12 21.67
N ILE A 511 -22.92 -24.71 22.29
CA ILE A 511 -23.54 -25.95 21.79
C ILE A 511 -24.18 -25.70 20.42
N ILE A 512 -24.99 -24.63 20.28
CA ILE A 512 -25.67 -24.28 19.03
C ILE A 512 -24.66 -24.09 17.89
N LEU A 513 -23.64 -23.27 18.11
CA LEU A 513 -22.62 -22.96 17.10
C LEU A 513 -21.76 -24.16 16.78
N THR A 514 -21.43 -25.01 17.76
CA THR A 514 -20.67 -26.24 17.53
C THR A 514 -21.47 -27.24 16.70
N LEU A 515 -22.77 -27.42 16.99
CA LEU A 515 -23.65 -28.26 16.17
C LEU A 515 -23.76 -27.72 14.74
N ARG A 516 -23.90 -26.39 14.58
CA ARG A 516 -23.90 -25.74 13.27
C ARG A 516 -22.57 -25.98 12.53
N PHE A 517 -21.43 -25.83 13.21
CA PHE A 517 -20.11 -26.13 12.66
C PHE A 517 -20.02 -27.57 12.14
N TRP A 518 -20.42 -28.56 12.94
CA TRP A 518 -20.38 -29.96 12.51
C TRP A 518 -21.30 -30.25 11.33
N LYS A 519 -22.55 -29.75 11.38
CA LYS A 519 -23.49 -29.89 10.26
C LYS A 519 -22.91 -29.29 8.97
N LEU A 520 -22.37 -28.07 9.06
CA LEU A 520 -21.81 -27.37 7.92
C LEU A 520 -20.58 -28.10 7.36
N ASN A 521 -19.68 -28.61 8.21
CA ASN A 521 -18.50 -29.36 7.76
C ASN A 521 -18.83 -30.71 7.14
N LEU A 522 -19.81 -31.44 7.69
CA LEU A 522 -20.31 -32.67 7.07
C LEU A 522 -20.86 -32.38 5.67
N SER A 523 -21.59 -31.27 5.50
CA SER A 523 -22.03 -30.84 4.17
C SER A 523 -20.91 -30.30 3.28
N GLY A 524 -19.91 -29.64 3.89
CA GLY A 524 -18.80 -29.00 3.21
C GLY A 524 -17.87 -29.99 2.53
N LEU A 525 -17.74 -31.22 3.06
CA LEU A 525 -16.91 -32.27 2.47
C LEU A 525 -17.27 -32.56 1.00
N TYR A 526 -18.56 -32.54 0.65
CA TYR A 526 -19.01 -32.75 -0.74
C TYR A 526 -19.21 -31.45 -1.53
N ARG A 527 -19.50 -30.32 -0.85
CA ARG A 527 -19.74 -29.01 -1.50
C ARG A 527 -18.45 -28.25 -1.85
N TYR A 528 -17.35 -28.48 -1.13
CA TYR A 528 -16.12 -27.69 -1.25
C TYR A 528 -15.54 -27.72 -2.66
N TYR A 529 -15.36 -28.89 -3.25
CA TYR A 529 -14.76 -29.00 -4.58
C TYR A 529 -15.62 -28.40 -5.69
N PRO A 530 -16.95 -28.64 -5.75
CA PRO A 530 -17.86 -27.93 -6.64
C PRO A 530 -17.78 -26.40 -6.48
N ALA A 531 -17.88 -25.89 -5.24
CA ALA A 531 -17.79 -24.46 -4.95
C ALA A 531 -16.43 -23.89 -5.42
N SER A 532 -15.33 -24.50 -5.00
CA SER A 532 -13.97 -24.14 -5.42
C SER A 532 -13.80 -24.11 -6.95
N ARG A 533 -14.42 -25.07 -7.67
CA ARG A 533 -14.42 -25.11 -9.14
C ARG A 533 -15.24 -23.99 -9.76
N SER A 534 -16.37 -23.62 -9.17
CA SER A 534 -17.21 -22.52 -9.65
C SER A 534 -16.43 -21.19 -9.71
N TYR A 535 -15.63 -20.87 -8.68
CA TYR A 535 -14.80 -19.66 -8.66
C TYR A 535 -13.76 -19.63 -9.79
N ARG A 536 -13.12 -20.77 -10.06
CA ARG A 536 -12.16 -20.89 -11.17
C ARG A 536 -12.83 -20.80 -12.54
N ASN A 537 -14.04 -21.33 -12.68
CA ASN A 537 -14.81 -21.24 -13.91
C ASN A 537 -15.22 -19.79 -14.18
N LEU A 538 -15.72 -19.09 -13.15
CA LEU A 538 -16.08 -17.68 -13.27
C LEU A 538 -14.87 -16.81 -13.63
N GLN A 539 -13.71 -17.03 -12.98
CA GLN A 539 -12.48 -16.29 -13.29
C GLN A 539 -12.05 -16.44 -14.76
N ARG A 540 -12.37 -17.57 -15.41
CA ARG A 540 -12.06 -17.86 -16.82
C ARG A 540 -13.18 -17.50 -17.78
N SER A 541 -14.33 -17.03 -17.28
CA SER A 541 -15.50 -16.73 -18.10
C SER A 541 -15.28 -15.42 -18.86
N THR A 542 -15.00 -15.52 -20.17
CA THR A 542 -14.88 -14.36 -21.04
C THR A 542 -16.17 -13.56 -21.10
N THR A 543 -17.33 -14.24 -21.12
CA THR A 543 -18.65 -13.59 -21.11
C THR A 543 -18.88 -12.76 -19.85
N PHE A 544 -18.50 -13.27 -18.67
CA PHE A 544 -18.64 -12.51 -17.43
C PHE A 544 -17.83 -11.20 -17.46
N TRP A 545 -16.58 -11.28 -17.91
CA TRP A 545 -15.70 -10.11 -18.01
C TRP A 545 -16.13 -9.14 -19.10
N GLN A 546 -16.58 -9.65 -20.26
CA GLN A 546 -17.11 -8.83 -21.33
C GLN A 546 -18.36 -8.07 -20.88
N ASN A 547 -19.33 -8.76 -20.26
CA ASN A 547 -20.53 -8.11 -19.71
C ASN A 547 -20.16 -7.01 -18.70
N ARG A 548 -19.14 -7.23 -17.87
CA ARG A 548 -18.63 -6.21 -16.96
C ARG A 548 -18.06 -5.00 -17.69
N LEU A 549 -17.23 -5.24 -18.71
CA LEU A 549 -16.65 -4.19 -19.57
C LEU A 549 -17.74 -3.39 -20.29
N ASP A 550 -18.71 -4.07 -20.90
CA ASP A 550 -19.81 -3.45 -21.61
C ASP A 550 -20.67 -2.60 -20.67
N THR A 551 -20.96 -3.11 -19.47
CA THR A 551 -21.67 -2.36 -18.42
C THR A 551 -20.90 -1.09 -18.03
N ALA A 552 -19.57 -1.17 -17.85
CA ALA A 552 -18.75 0.01 -17.59
C ALA A 552 -18.71 0.98 -18.78
N GLN A 553 -18.84 0.48 -20.01
CA GLN A 553 -18.95 1.31 -21.21
C GLN A 553 -20.31 2.01 -21.34
N GLY A 554 -21.29 1.71 -20.47
CA GLY A 554 -22.67 2.17 -20.63
C GLY A 554 -23.39 1.47 -21.78
N LEU A 555 -22.80 0.41 -22.33
CA LEU A 555 -23.38 -0.45 -23.35
C LEU A 555 -24.13 -1.56 -22.61
N GLN A 556 -25.35 -1.31 -22.13
CA GLN A 556 -26.17 -2.44 -21.69
C GLN A 556 -26.59 -3.26 -22.92
N SER A 557 -26.34 -4.57 -22.87
CA SER A 557 -27.12 -5.53 -23.64
C SER A 557 -28.57 -5.46 -23.13
N VAL A 558 -29.48 -5.19 -24.04
CA VAL A 558 -30.95 -5.27 -23.88
C VAL A 558 -31.36 -6.60 -23.25
#